data_AF-A0A132NED8-F1
#
_entry.id   AF-A0A132NED8-F1
#
_cell.length_a   1.000
_cell.length_b   1.000
_cell.length_c   1.000
_cell.angle_alpha   90.00
_cell.angle_beta   90.00
_cell.angle_gamma   90.00
#
_symmetry.space_group_name_H-M   'P 1'
#
loop_
_entity.id
_entity.type
_entity.pdbx_description
1 polymer ?
#
loop_
_entity_poly.entity_id
_entity_poly.type
_entity_poly.pdbx_seq_one_letter_code
_entity_poly.pdbx_strand_id
1 'polypeptide(L)'
;MHEALDQLLTYGGIKKYVSQDDETWKVFTDPQSGLTAQFTSTVNELLPLIGDENLKLDLQTFQRFMEIASEKRLSISLAYAHRVIHDLDYWVFNSDADTDDVRDYWGATATLHGKAGNPYYYWLESKAYETHQNTNQGKK
;
A
#
# COMPACT_ATOMS: atom_id res chain seq x y z
N MET A 1 10.37 -4.96 -2.54
CA MET A 1 8.93 -4.62 -2.43
C MET A 1 8.58 -3.47 -3.36
N HIS A 2 9.26 -2.33 -3.26
CA HIS A 2 9.06 -1.17 -4.15
C HIS A 2 9.20 -1.54 -5.64
N GLU A 3 10.33 -2.08 -6.10
CA GLU A 3 10.54 -2.45 -7.52
C GLU A 3 9.44 -3.36 -8.09
N ALA A 4 8.95 -4.31 -7.31
CA ALA A 4 7.88 -5.21 -7.73
C ALA A 4 6.55 -4.48 -7.93
N LEU A 5 6.24 -3.50 -7.08
CA LEU A 5 5.06 -2.64 -7.25
C LEU A 5 5.24 -1.63 -8.38
N ASP A 6 6.44 -1.08 -8.55
CA ASP A 6 6.76 -0.17 -9.64
C ASP A 6 6.49 -0.85 -11.00
N GLN A 7 7.08 -2.03 -11.23
CA GLN A 7 6.87 -2.83 -12.45
C GLN A 7 5.40 -3.11 -12.79
N LEU A 8 4.55 -3.24 -11.77
CA LEU A 8 3.13 -3.57 -11.95
C LEU A 8 2.24 -2.33 -12.11
N LEU A 9 2.60 -1.21 -11.47
CA LEU A 9 1.69 -0.09 -11.26
C LEU A 9 2.06 1.16 -12.04
N THR A 10 3.33 1.37 -12.40
CA THR A 10 3.73 2.56 -13.16
C THR A 10 3.47 2.42 -14.65
N TYR A 11 3.65 3.52 -15.38
CA TYR A 11 3.34 3.64 -16.82
C TYR A 11 1.91 3.21 -17.20
N GLY A 12 0.96 3.42 -16.29
CA GLY A 12 -0.45 3.05 -16.50
C GLY A 12 -0.77 1.58 -16.22
N GLY A 13 0.19 0.80 -15.72
CA GLY A 13 0.01 -0.60 -15.32
C GLY A 13 -1.13 -0.79 -14.32
N ILE A 14 -1.31 0.18 -13.41
CA ILE A 14 -2.42 0.18 -12.45
C ILE A 14 -3.82 0.07 -13.08
N LYS A 15 -4.01 0.56 -14.33
CA LYS A 15 -5.31 0.50 -15.02
C LYS A 15 -5.78 -0.93 -15.27
N LYS A 16 -4.86 -1.90 -15.36
CA LYS A 16 -5.19 -3.32 -15.53
C LYS A 16 -6.01 -3.84 -14.35
N TYR A 17 -5.76 -3.31 -13.15
CA TYR A 17 -6.41 -3.72 -11.91
C TYR A 17 -7.71 -2.96 -11.61
N VAL A 18 -8.18 -2.10 -12.53
CA VAL A 18 -9.55 -1.54 -12.44
C VAL A 18 -10.59 -2.64 -12.67
N SER A 19 -10.26 -3.62 -13.50
CA SER A 19 -11.05 -4.85 -13.63
C SER A 19 -10.89 -5.70 -12.36
N GLN A 20 -12.00 -6.28 -11.88
CA GLN A 20 -11.99 -7.25 -10.78
C GLN A 20 -11.77 -8.70 -11.27
N ASP A 21 -11.22 -8.89 -12.47
CA ASP A 21 -10.93 -10.21 -13.05
C ASP A 21 -9.92 -11.01 -12.21
N ASP A 22 -10.23 -12.28 -11.95
CA ASP A 22 -9.43 -13.19 -11.13
C ASP A 22 -8.01 -13.36 -11.66
N GLU A 23 -7.84 -13.53 -12.99
CA GLU A 23 -6.53 -13.83 -13.59
C GLU A 23 -5.56 -12.67 -13.41
N THR A 24 -6.05 -11.45 -13.58
CA THR A 24 -5.28 -10.23 -13.37
C THR A 24 -4.81 -10.11 -11.90
N TRP A 25 -5.68 -10.48 -10.94
CA TRP A 25 -5.40 -10.32 -9.51
C TRP A 25 -4.57 -11.44 -8.88
N LYS A 26 -4.37 -12.59 -9.56
CA LYS A 26 -3.57 -13.74 -9.06
C LYS A 26 -2.16 -13.36 -8.61
N VAL A 27 -1.54 -12.39 -9.26
CA VAL A 27 -0.20 -11.89 -8.85
C VAL A 27 -0.18 -11.39 -7.40
N PHE A 28 -1.31 -10.92 -6.87
CA PHE A 28 -1.45 -10.48 -5.49
C PHE A 28 -2.11 -11.54 -4.60
N THR A 29 -3.10 -12.28 -5.12
CA THR A 29 -3.98 -13.16 -4.33
C THR A 29 -3.51 -14.60 -4.22
N ASP A 30 -2.54 -15.05 -5.02
CA ASP A 30 -2.09 -16.44 -4.98
C ASP A 30 -1.61 -16.83 -3.56
N PRO A 31 -2.16 -17.89 -2.94
CA PRO A 31 -1.82 -18.24 -1.57
C PRO A 31 -0.37 -18.71 -1.35
N GLN A 32 0.32 -19.17 -2.41
CA GLN A 32 1.68 -19.70 -2.33
C GLN A 32 2.72 -18.69 -2.81
N SER A 33 2.41 -17.92 -3.84
CA SER A 33 3.34 -17.00 -4.49
C SER A 33 2.80 -15.59 -4.69
N GLY A 34 1.63 -15.26 -4.14
CA GLY A 34 1.03 -13.94 -4.25
C GLY A 34 1.86 -12.90 -3.50
N LEU A 35 2.00 -11.72 -4.11
CA LEU A 35 2.78 -10.62 -3.52
C LEU A 35 2.24 -10.17 -2.17
N THR A 36 0.93 -10.23 -1.93
CA THR A 36 0.35 -9.85 -0.64
C THR A 36 0.87 -10.74 0.49
N ALA A 37 0.88 -12.06 0.32
CA ALA A 37 1.37 -12.98 1.34
C ALA A 37 2.89 -12.79 1.60
N GLN A 38 3.68 -12.66 0.53
CA GLN A 38 5.12 -12.43 0.62
C GLN A 38 5.46 -11.13 1.36
N PHE A 39 4.77 -10.04 1.01
CA PHE A 39 4.99 -8.74 1.64
C PHE A 39 4.53 -8.73 3.09
N THR A 40 3.39 -9.36 3.42
CA THR A 40 2.94 -9.53 4.80
C THR A 40 3.94 -10.32 5.63
N SER A 41 4.50 -11.42 5.12
CA SER A 41 5.56 -12.16 5.83
C SER A 41 6.77 -11.27 6.11
N THR A 42 7.23 -10.56 5.08
CA THR A 42 8.38 -9.66 5.18
C THR A 42 8.14 -8.57 6.24
N VAL A 43 6.97 -7.92 6.24
CA VAL A 43 6.63 -6.90 7.24
C VAL A 43 6.62 -7.49 8.65
N ASN A 44 5.99 -8.66 8.85
CA ASN A 44 5.93 -9.30 10.16
C ASN A 44 7.31 -9.68 10.71
N GLU A 45 8.25 -10.07 9.83
CA GLU A 45 9.64 -10.34 10.20
C GLU A 45 10.40 -9.06 10.59
N LEU A 46 10.10 -7.93 9.96
CA LEU A 46 10.76 -6.64 10.21
C LEU A 46 10.21 -5.91 11.45
N LEU A 47 8.90 -5.95 11.71
CA LEU A 47 8.26 -5.23 12.82
C LEU A 47 8.94 -5.39 14.20
N PRO A 48 9.34 -6.59 14.66
CA PRO A 48 9.99 -6.74 15.96
C PRO A 48 11.41 -6.15 16.01
N LEU A 49 12.04 -5.90 14.86
CA LEU A 49 13.40 -5.36 14.77
C LEU A 49 13.44 -3.83 14.74
N ILE A 50 12.29 -3.19 14.52
CA ILE A 50 12.18 -1.75 14.37
C ILE A 50 11.96 -1.10 15.74
N GLY A 51 12.76 -0.09 16.08
CA GLY A 51 12.58 0.71 17.29
C GLY A 51 11.67 1.92 17.11
N ASP A 52 11.48 2.38 15.86
CA ASP A 52 10.69 3.56 15.53
C ASP A 52 9.21 3.20 15.31
N GLU A 53 8.33 3.77 16.13
CA GLU A 53 6.88 3.47 16.08
C GLU A 53 6.19 4.04 14.83
N ASN A 54 6.68 5.14 14.25
CA ASN A 54 6.13 5.69 13.01
C ASN A 54 6.46 4.78 11.82
N LEU A 55 7.69 4.25 11.79
CA LEU A 55 8.10 3.29 10.75
C LEU A 55 7.30 1.99 10.85
N LYS A 56 7.03 1.50 12.07
CA LYS A 56 6.11 0.36 12.26
C LYS A 56 4.73 0.66 11.70
N LEU A 57 4.19 1.83 12.01
CA LEU A 57 2.87 2.25 11.53
C LEU A 57 2.83 2.32 9.99
N ASP A 58 3.89 2.81 9.35
CA ASP A 58 3.99 2.89 7.89
C ASP A 58 4.02 1.50 7.26
N LEU A 59 4.81 0.58 7.79
CA LEU A 59 4.86 -0.81 7.30
C LEU A 59 3.53 -1.55 7.52
N GLN A 60 2.87 -1.34 8.66
CA GLN A 60 1.55 -1.88 8.93
C GLN A 60 0.49 -1.28 7.99
N THR A 61 0.59 0.02 7.68
CA THR A 61 -0.30 0.69 6.74
C THR A 61 -0.11 0.14 5.33
N PHE A 62 1.13 -0.02 4.89
CA PHE A 62 1.49 -0.69 3.64
C PHE A 62 0.90 -2.10 3.55
N GLN A 63 1.14 -2.93 4.57
CA GLN A 63 0.60 -4.29 4.65
C GLN A 63 -0.92 -4.27 4.54
N ARG A 64 -1.59 -3.40 5.29
CA ARG A 64 -3.06 -3.32 5.29
C ARG A 64 -3.62 -2.93 3.93
N PHE A 65 -2.93 -2.05 3.19
CA PHE A 65 -3.31 -1.72 1.83
C PHE A 65 -3.19 -2.89 0.87
N MET A 66 -2.11 -3.68 0.98
CA MET A 66 -1.91 -4.88 0.17
C MET A 66 -2.97 -5.96 0.44
N GLU A 67 -3.37 -6.12 1.70
CA GLU A 67 -4.46 -7.01 2.10
C GLU A 67 -5.80 -6.54 1.52
N ILE A 68 -6.17 -5.28 1.74
CA ILE A 68 -7.43 -4.72 1.20
C ILE A 68 -7.46 -4.81 -0.33
N ALA A 69 -6.35 -4.49 -0.99
CA ALA A 69 -6.23 -4.60 -2.42
C ALA A 69 -6.50 -6.04 -2.88
N SER A 70 -5.85 -7.02 -2.27
CA SER A 70 -5.98 -8.44 -2.62
C SER A 70 -7.39 -8.99 -2.33
N GLU A 71 -7.92 -8.74 -1.12
CA GLU A 71 -9.23 -9.23 -0.68
C GLU A 71 -10.39 -8.63 -1.49
N LYS A 72 -10.32 -7.31 -1.76
CA LYS A 72 -11.43 -6.56 -2.37
C LYS A 72 -11.21 -6.23 -3.84
N ARG A 73 -10.07 -6.62 -4.40
CA ARG A 73 -9.65 -6.29 -5.76
C ARG A 73 -9.75 -4.80 -6.03
N LEU A 74 -9.21 -4.01 -5.09
CA LEU A 74 -9.33 -2.57 -5.06
C LEU A 74 -8.03 -1.89 -5.50
N SER A 75 -7.94 -1.52 -6.77
CA SER A 75 -6.72 -0.91 -7.35
C SER A 75 -6.28 0.39 -6.69
N ILE A 76 -7.22 1.19 -6.16
CA ILE A 76 -6.85 2.39 -5.41
C ILE A 76 -6.05 2.05 -4.14
N SER A 77 -6.32 0.90 -3.51
CA SER A 77 -5.51 0.43 -2.38
C SER A 77 -4.10 0.02 -2.81
N LEU A 78 -3.93 -0.58 -4.01
CA LEU A 78 -2.59 -0.83 -4.58
C LEU A 78 -1.82 0.47 -4.83
N ALA A 79 -2.50 1.50 -5.34
CA ALA A 79 -1.89 2.81 -5.55
C ALA A 79 -1.31 3.33 -4.22
N TYR A 80 -2.09 3.26 -3.14
CA TYR A 80 -1.66 3.73 -1.83
C TYR A 80 -0.57 2.87 -1.19
N ALA A 81 -0.62 1.53 -1.33
CA ALA A 81 0.49 0.67 -0.92
C ALA A 81 1.79 1.11 -1.61
N HIS A 82 1.74 1.33 -2.93
CA HIS A 82 2.90 1.82 -3.68
C HIS A 82 3.39 3.17 -3.17
N ARG A 83 2.47 4.09 -2.81
CA ARG A 83 2.85 5.40 -2.27
C ARG A 83 3.65 5.30 -0.97
N VAL A 84 3.20 4.46 -0.05
CA VAL A 84 3.87 4.29 1.25
C VAL A 84 5.28 3.75 1.06
N ILE A 85 5.46 2.70 0.25
CA ILE A 85 6.80 2.11 0.05
C ILE A 85 7.72 3.04 -0.73
N HIS A 86 7.19 3.82 -1.67
CA HIS A 86 7.94 4.82 -2.44
C HIS A 86 8.49 5.92 -1.53
N ASP A 87 7.64 6.50 -0.68
CA ASP A 87 8.04 7.53 0.28
C ASP A 87 9.09 6.99 1.27
N LEU A 88 8.98 5.73 1.72
CA LEU A 88 10.00 5.10 2.56
C LEU A 88 11.35 4.95 1.83
N ASP A 89 11.34 4.45 0.59
CA ASP A 89 12.57 4.12 -0.17
C ASP A 89 13.37 5.38 -0.55
N TYR A 90 12.70 6.39 -1.11
CA TYR A 90 13.36 7.60 -1.60
C TYR A 90 13.66 8.63 -0.51
N TRP A 91 12.71 8.88 0.39
CA TRP A 91 12.79 10.03 1.29
C TRP A 91 13.24 9.67 2.69
N VAL A 92 12.84 8.50 3.22
CA VAL A 92 13.28 8.07 4.56
C VAL A 92 14.65 7.41 4.51
N PHE A 93 14.91 6.57 3.50
CA PHE A 93 16.11 5.71 3.48
C PHE A 93 17.17 6.10 2.45
N ASN A 94 16.89 7.01 1.51
CA ASN A 94 17.83 7.41 0.45
C ASN A 94 17.98 8.95 0.32
N SER A 95 17.89 9.68 1.44
CA SER A 95 17.85 11.15 1.50
C SER A 95 19.12 11.89 1.06
N ASP A 96 20.15 11.20 0.56
CA ASP A 96 21.32 11.82 -0.10
C ASP A 96 20.99 12.26 -1.54
N ALA A 97 19.76 12.02 -2.01
CA ALA A 97 19.26 12.57 -3.27
C ALA A 97 19.13 14.10 -3.17
N ASP A 98 20.14 14.78 -3.70
CA ASP A 98 20.24 16.23 -3.81
C ASP A 98 18.93 16.83 -4.33
N THR A 99 18.49 17.85 -3.60
CA THR A 99 17.18 18.48 -3.65
C THR A 99 16.96 19.20 -4.97
N ASP A 100 15.94 18.82 -5.74
CA ASP A 100 15.20 19.76 -6.61
C ASP A 100 13.86 19.21 -7.14
N ASP A 101 13.57 17.91 -7.00
CA ASP A 101 12.27 17.33 -7.39
C ASP A 101 11.37 17.06 -6.18
N VAL A 102 10.85 18.14 -5.59
CA VAL A 102 9.81 18.14 -4.53
C VAL A 102 8.48 17.50 -5.02
N ARG A 103 8.44 16.96 -6.25
CA ARG A 103 7.23 16.49 -6.93
C ARG A 103 6.85 15.04 -6.60
N ASP A 104 7.81 14.23 -6.13
CA ASP A 104 7.64 12.79 -5.96
C ASP A 104 7.52 12.34 -4.49
N TYR A 105 7.40 13.29 -3.55
CA TYR A 105 6.95 12.99 -2.17
C TYR A 105 5.42 13.03 -2.10
N TRP A 106 4.80 11.95 -1.64
CA TRP A 106 3.34 11.84 -1.62
C TRP A 106 2.71 12.00 -0.23
N GLY A 107 3.52 12.13 0.83
CA GLY A 107 3.02 12.34 2.19
C GLY A 107 2.25 11.13 2.74
N ALA A 108 2.55 9.93 2.25
CA ALA A 108 1.87 8.70 2.63
C ALA A 108 2.44 8.08 3.92
N THR A 109 3.62 8.52 4.37
CA THR A 109 4.34 7.99 5.54
C THR A 109 4.28 8.92 6.76
N ALA A 110 4.05 8.36 7.94
CA ALA A 110 4.16 9.01 9.24
C ALA A 110 5.62 9.27 9.65
N THR A 111 6.56 8.42 9.20
CA THR A 111 8.00 8.51 9.53
C THR A 111 8.60 9.86 9.16
N LEU A 112 8.23 10.40 7.99
CA LEU A 112 8.66 11.75 7.56
C LEU A 112 7.89 12.89 8.25
N HIS A 113 6.66 12.67 8.70
CA HIS A 113 5.82 13.74 9.22
C HIS A 113 5.88 13.98 10.72
N GLY A 114 6.52 13.11 11.50
CA GLY A 114 6.91 13.40 12.88
C GLY A 114 5.86 14.16 13.72
N LYS A 115 4.55 13.87 13.58
CA LYS A 115 3.47 14.20 14.53
C LYS A 115 2.09 13.74 14.06
N ALA A 116 1.50 12.90 14.90
CA ALA A 116 0.07 12.58 15.09
C ALA A 116 -0.79 12.26 13.86
N GLY A 117 -1.06 10.96 13.69
CA GLY A 117 -2.28 10.42 13.11
C GLY A 117 -2.39 10.61 11.61
N ASN A 118 -1.82 9.69 10.83
CA ASN A 118 -1.95 9.68 9.38
C ASN A 118 -3.45 9.74 9.01
N PRO A 119 -3.97 10.88 8.51
CA PRO A 119 -5.40 11.04 8.21
C PRO A 119 -5.86 10.05 7.12
N TYR A 120 -4.92 9.48 6.35
CA TYR A 120 -5.22 8.41 5.41
C TYR A 120 -5.62 7.11 6.14
N TYR A 121 -4.98 6.72 7.25
CA TYR A 121 -5.35 5.51 8.00
C TYR A 121 -6.84 5.54 8.41
N TYR A 122 -7.30 6.66 8.97
CA TYR A 122 -8.71 6.84 9.37
C TYR A 122 -9.67 6.97 8.19
N TRP A 123 -9.27 7.65 7.11
CA TRP A 123 -10.07 7.72 5.88
C TRP A 123 -10.30 6.32 5.27
N LEU A 124 -9.32 5.44 5.35
CA LEU A 124 -9.39 4.09 4.78
C LEU A 124 -10.33 3.15 5.52
N GLU A 125 -10.33 3.17 6.85
CA GLU A 125 -11.30 2.42 7.63
C GLU A 125 -12.73 2.83 7.24
N SER A 126 -12.97 4.14 7.04
CA SER A 126 -14.28 4.66 6.62
C SER A 126 -14.67 4.24 5.19
N LYS A 127 -13.75 4.32 4.21
CA LYS A 127 -14.04 3.95 2.81
C LYS A 127 -14.14 2.44 2.58
N ALA A 128 -13.34 1.66 3.30
CA ALA A 128 -13.42 0.21 3.30
C ALA A 128 -14.79 -0.28 3.80
N TYR A 129 -15.41 0.44 4.74
CA TYR A 129 -16.74 0.17 5.28
C TYR A 129 -17.87 0.55 4.30
N GLU A 130 -17.79 1.73 3.67
CA GLU A 130 -18.78 2.20 2.68
C GLU A 130 -18.89 1.28 1.46
N THR A 131 -17.77 0.75 0.98
CA THR A 131 -17.74 -0.13 -0.21
C THR A 131 -18.38 -1.50 0.05
N HIS A 132 -18.37 -2.00 1.30
CA HIS A 132 -19.06 -3.24 1.70
C HIS A 132 -20.58 -3.12 1.78
N GLN A 133 -21.10 -1.92 2.07
CA GLN A 133 -22.55 -1.70 2.12
C GLN A 133 -23.16 -1.64 0.71
N ASN A 134 -22.45 -1.02 -0.24
CA ASN A 134 -22.93 -0.89 -1.62
C ASN A 134 -22.84 -2.20 -2.43
N THR A 135 -21.92 -3.11 -2.08
CA THR A 135 -21.81 -4.43 -2.74
C THR A 135 -22.82 -5.46 -2.23
N ASN A 136 -23.33 -5.30 -0.99
CA ASN A 136 -24.38 -6.17 -0.43
C ASN A 136 -25.82 -5.70 -0.70
N GLN A 137 -26.02 -4.45 -1.15
CA GLN A 137 -27.35 -3.95 -1.56
C GLN A 137 -27.69 -4.22 -3.04
N GLY A 138 -26.73 -4.68 -3.85
CA GLY A 138 -26.94 -5.06 -5.26
C GLY A 138 -27.43 -6.50 -5.47
N LYS A 139 -27.68 -7.27 -4.40
CA LYS A 139 -28.30 -8.60 -4.45
C LYS A 139 -29.61 -8.61 -3.67
N LYS A 140 -30.67 -8.08 -4.28
CA LYS A 140 -32.05 -8.44 -3.99
C LYS A 140 -32.82 -8.58 -5.29
#